data_AF-A0A1A8H3D9-F1
#
_entry.id   AF-A0A1A8H3D9-F1
#
_cell.length_a   1.000
_cell.length_b   1.000
_cell.length_c   1.000
_cell.angle_alpha   90.00
_cell.angle_beta   90.00
_cell.angle_gamma   90.00
#
_symmetry.space_group_name_H-M   'P 1'
#
loop_
_entity.id
_entity.type
_entity.pdbx_description
1 polymer ?
#
loop_
_entity_poly.entity_id
_entity_poly.type
_entity_poly.pdbx_seq_one_letter_code
_entity_poly.pdbx_strand_id
1 'polypeptide(L)' 'METEEEQHITTLLCMGFPDPDVIRKALRLAKNDINEAVALLTNESPGLGYGYEPMESGPSSGLGSSGDGESSGRTGTT' A
#
# COMPACT_ATOMS: atom_id res chain seq x y z
N MET A 1 -3.73 -9.96 -27.57
CA MET A 1 -3.26 -8.57 -27.50
C MET A 1 -3.89 -8.00 -26.25
N GLU A 2 -3.11 -7.46 -25.31
CA GLU A 2 -3.70 -6.64 -24.25
C GLU A 2 -4.39 -5.45 -24.92
N THR A 3 -5.62 -5.20 -24.48
CA THR A 3 -6.44 -4.09 -24.97
C THR A 3 -6.05 -2.80 -24.24
N GLU A 4 -6.28 -1.66 -24.88
CA GLU A 4 -6.02 -0.34 -24.28
C GLU A 4 -6.80 -0.15 -22.96
N GLU A 5 -8.00 -0.76 -22.86
CA GLU A 5 -8.80 -0.81 -21.65
C GLU A 5 -8.07 -1.55 -20.50
N GLU A 6 -7.49 -2.73 -20.76
CA GLU A 6 -6.76 -3.51 -19.76
C GLU A 6 -5.53 -2.75 -19.22
N GLN A 7 -4.88 -1.98 -20.10
CA GLN A 7 -3.75 -1.13 -19.71
C GLN A 7 -4.20 0.05 -18.82
N HIS A 8 -5.34 0.67 -19.13
CA HIS A 8 -5.93 1.70 -18.27
C HIS A 8 -6.37 1.15 -16.91
N ILE A 9 -6.96 -0.05 -16.88
CA ILE A 9 -7.35 -0.72 -15.63
C ILE A 9 -6.13 -0.91 -14.73
N THR A 10 -5.04 -1.48 -15.28
CA THR A 10 -3.80 -1.70 -14.54
C THR A 10 -3.22 -0.39 -14.01
N THR A 11 -3.22 0.67 -14.84
CA THR A 11 -2.71 1.99 -14.46
C THR A 11 -3.52 2.59 -13.30
N LEU A 12 -4.85 2.49 -13.34
CA LEU A 12 -5.75 2.99 -12.28
C LEU A 12 -5.60 2.19 -10.97
N LEU A 13 -5.44 0.86 -11.06
CA LEU A 13 -5.11 0.03 -9.88
C LEU A 13 -3.78 0.47 -9.25
N CYS A 14 -2.74 0.73 -10.04
CA CYS A 14 -1.45 1.23 -9.56
C CYS A 14 -1.54 2.63 -8.93
N MET A 15 -2.51 3.46 -9.34
CA MET A 15 -2.77 4.77 -8.72
C MET A 15 -3.49 4.66 -7.36
N GLY A 16 -3.97 3.46 -7.01
CA GLY A 16 -4.58 3.18 -5.72
C GLY A 16 -6.11 3.00 -5.76
N PHE A 17 -6.75 3.07 -6.93
CA PHE A 17 -8.16 2.73 -7.04
C PHE A 17 -8.35 1.23 -6.75
N PRO A 18 -9.14 0.82 -5.74
CA PRO A 18 -9.07 -0.54 -5.20
C PRO A 18 -9.86 -1.57 -6.01
N ASP A 19 -10.77 -1.13 -6.88
CA ASP A 19 -11.80 -2.01 -7.44
C ASP A 19 -11.82 -1.98 -8.99
N PRO A 20 -11.47 -3.10 -9.65
CA PRO A 20 -11.40 -3.18 -11.11
C PRO A 20 -12.77 -3.07 -11.79
N ASP A 21 -13.87 -3.44 -11.12
CA ASP A 21 -15.21 -3.35 -11.69
C ASP A 21 -15.71 -1.90 -11.68
N VAL A 22 -15.39 -1.15 -10.62
CA VAL A 22 -15.62 0.30 -10.58
C VAL A 22 -14.78 1.02 -11.64
N ILE A 23 -13.52 0.65 -11.80
CA ILE A 23 -12.63 1.19 -12.84
C ILE A 23 -13.18 0.91 -14.25
N ARG A 24 -13.61 -0.32 -14.55
CA ARG A 24 -14.23 -0.67 -15.84
C ARG A 24 -15.50 0.13 -16.12
N LYS A 25 -16.30 0.39 -15.08
CA LYS A 25 -17.50 1.23 -15.23
C LYS A 25 -17.13 2.68 -15.54
N ALA A 26 -16.15 3.24 -14.84
CA ALA A 26 -15.65 4.59 -15.09
C ALA A 26 -15.06 4.72 -16.51
N LEU A 27 -14.23 3.77 -16.95
CA LEU A 27 -13.67 3.75 -18.31
C LEU A 27 -14.75 3.67 -19.40
N ARG A 28 -15.80 2.87 -19.18
CA ARG A 28 -16.93 2.83 -20.12
C ARG A 28 -17.66 4.16 -20.22
N LEU A 29 -17.86 4.85 -19.10
CA LEU A 29 -18.50 6.18 -19.07
C LEU A 29 -17.58 7.26 -19.68
N ALA A 30 -16.28 7.16 -19.42
CA ALA A 30 -15.22 8.01 -19.93
C ALA A 30 -14.81 7.71 -21.38
N LYS A 31 -15.43 6.74 -22.05
CA LYS A 31 -15.09 6.30 -23.42
C LYS A 31 -13.61 5.95 -23.57
N ASN A 32 -13.08 5.22 -22.59
CA ASN A 32 -11.68 4.81 -22.49
C ASN A 32 -10.68 5.95 -22.26
N ASP A 33 -11.12 7.16 -21.86
CA ASP A 33 -10.22 8.25 -21.47
C ASP A 33 -9.83 8.12 -19.98
N ILE A 34 -8.52 8.02 -19.71
CA ILE A 34 -8.00 7.88 -18.35
C ILE A 34 -8.27 9.11 -17.48
N ASN A 35 -8.24 10.32 -18.04
CA ASN A 35 -8.40 11.56 -17.27
C ASN A 35 -9.85 11.72 -16.82
N GLU A 36 -10.80 11.46 -17.72
CA GLU A 36 -12.23 11.46 -17.40
C GLU A 36 -12.58 10.34 -16.42
N ALA A 37 -11.98 9.14 -16.57
CA ALA A 37 -12.18 8.06 -15.61
C ALA A 37 -11.67 8.44 -14.20
N VAL A 38 -10.51 9.08 -14.08
CA VAL A 38 -10.01 9.61 -12.79
C VAL A 38 -10.97 10.65 -12.22
N ALA A 39 -11.48 11.58 -13.04
CA ALA A 39 -12.45 12.59 -12.60
C ALA A 39 -13.73 11.93 -12.04
N LEU A 40 -14.26 10.90 -12.72
CA LEU A 40 -15.42 10.15 -12.25
C LEU A 40 -15.15 9.39 -10.94
N LEU A 41 -14.00 8.73 -10.84
CA LEU A 41 -13.63 7.95 -9.65
C LEU A 41 -13.34 8.81 -8.42
N THR A 42 -12.89 10.05 -8.62
CA THR A 42 -12.56 11.00 -7.54
C THR A 42 -13.74 11.89 -7.13
N ASN A 43 -14.76 12.04 -7.99
CA ASN A 43 -15.92 12.90 -7.74
C ASN A 43 -17.07 12.19 -6.99
N GLU A 44 -17.05 10.87 -6.78
CA GLU A 44 -18.16 10.12 -6.13
C GLU A 44 -17.97 9.85 -4.62
N SER A 45 -16.91 10.31 -3.92
CA SER A 45 -16.88 10.16 -2.45
C SER A 45 -15.96 11.18 -1.73
N PRO A 46 -16.51 12.14 -0.97
CA PRO A 46 -15.75 12.94 0.01
C PRO A 46 -15.34 12.12 1.25
N GLY A 47 -14.91 10.87 1.08
CA GLY A 47 -14.65 9.96 2.19
C GLY A 47 -14.61 8.49 1.84
N LEU A 48 -14.21 8.10 0.62
CA LEU A 48 -13.69 6.74 0.44
C LEU A 48 -12.42 6.68 1.27
N GLY A 49 -12.60 6.28 2.53
CA GLY A 49 -11.54 5.91 3.44
C GLY A 49 -10.76 4.84 2.71
N TYR A 50 -9.70 5.27 2.04
CA TYR A 50 -8.56 4.44 1.76
C TYR A 50 -8.09 4.03 3.15
N GLY A 51 -8.68 2.94 3.65
CA GLY A 51 -8.13 2.10 4.68
C GLY A 51 -6.85 1.53 4.10
N TYR A 52 -5.86 2.41 4.00
CA TYR A 52 -4.49 2.04 4.08
C TYR A 52 -4.35 1.51 5.51
N GLU A 53 -4.75 0.25 5.73
CA GLU A 53 -4.07 -0.51 6.77
C GLU A 53 -2.60 -0.40 6.36
N PRO A 54 -1.76 0.29 7.15
CA PRO A 54 -0.35 0.38 6.82
C PRO A 54 0.09 -1.06 6.60
N MET A 55 0.51 -1.37 5.38
CA MET A 55 1.29 -2.57 5.13
C MET A 55 2.49 -2.41 6.05
N GLU A 56 2.47 -3.14 7.18
CA GLU A 56 3.61 -3.36 8.06
C GLU A 56 4.68 -4.09 7.23
N SER A 57 5.27 -3.37 6.28
CA SER A 57 6.31 -3.88 5.40
C SER A 57 7.62 -3.81 6.16
N GLY A 58 7.94 -4.93 6.78
CA GLY A 58 9.28 -5.47 6.73
C GLY A 58 10.24 -5.11 7.86
N PRO A 59 11.34 -5.86 7.97
CA PRO A 59 12.03 -6.12 9.22
C PRO A 59 12.93 -4.94 9.61
N SER A 60 12.80 -4.46 10.84
CA SER A 60 13.81 -3.58 11.44
C SER A 60 15.08 -4.39 11.70
N SER A 61 15.95 -4.46 10.69
CA SER A 61 17.29 -4.97 10.84
C SER A 61 18.10 -4.01 11.71
N GLY A 62 18.50 -4.49 12.88
CA GLY A 62 19.81 -4.15 13.43
C GLY A 62 19.85 -3.04 14.48
N LEU A 63 20.40 -3.48 15.62
CA LEU A 63 21.32 -2.74 16.50
C LEU A 63 20.71 -2.02 17.70
N GLY A 64 20.78 -2.71 18.85
CA GLY A 64 21.25 -2.10 20.09
C GLY A 64 20.23 -2.03 21.22
N SER A 65 20.21 -3.05 22.07
CA SER A 65 20.18 -2.83 23.52
C SER A 65 20.51 -4.12 24.26
N SER A 66 21.58 -4.04 25.04
CA SER A 66 21.78 -4.70 26.33
C SER A 66 21.78 -6.24 26.29
N GLY A 67 22.91 -6.94 26.33
CA GLY A 67 24.12 -6.56 27.04
C GLY A 67 23.93 -6.57 28.56
N ASP A 68 23.09 -7.46 29.10
CA ASP A 68 23.12 -7.78 30.53
C ASP A 68 24.35 -8.67 30.82
N GLY A 69 25.50 -8.01 30.79
CA GLY A 69 26.68 -8.48 31.50
C GLY A 69 26.46 -8.27 32.98
N GLU A 70 25.99 -9.30 33.68
CA GLU A 70 26.16 -9.40 35.13
C GLU A 70 27.65 -9.58 35.40
N SER A 71 28.27 -8.43 35.64
CA SER A 71 29.64 -8.22 36.03
C SER A 71 29.92 -8.86 37.39
N SER A 72 31.00 -9.64 37.44
CA SER A 72 31.97 -9.74 38.54
C SER A 72 31.43 -10.27 39.89
N GLY A 73 31.79 -11.46 40.36
CA GLY A 73 33.16 -11.89 40.61
C GLY A 73 33.60 -11.50 42.03
N ARG A 74 33.97 -12.50 42.86
CA ARG A 74 34.69 -12.50 44.18
C ARG A 74 34.01 -13.50 45.14
N THR A 75 34.61 -14.42 45.90
CA THR A 75 35.95 -14.91 46.28
C THR A 75 35.69 -16.23 47.05
N GLY A 76 36.47 -17.31 46.96
CA GLY A 76 37.62 -17.56 47.85
C GLY A 76 37.31 -18.55 49.01
N THR A 77 37.92 -19.74 48.93
CA THR A 77 38.49 -20.60 50.01
C THR A 77 38.07 -20.42 51.48
N THR A 78 37.60 -21.51 52.11
CA THR A 78 38.25 -22.13 53.29
C THR A 78 37.80 -23.59 53.45
#